data_AF-A0A931VXN4-F1
#
_entry.id   AF-A0A931VXN4-F1
#
_cell.length_a   1.000
_cell.length_b   1.000
_cell.length_c   1.000
_cell.angle_alpha   90.00
_cell.angle_beta   90.00
_cell.angle_gamma   90.00
#
_symmetry.space_group_name_H-M   'P 1'
#
loop_
_entity.id
_entity.type
_entity.pdbx_description
1 polymer ?
#
loop_
_entity_poly.entity_id
_entity_poly.type
_entity_poly.pdbx_seq_one_letter_code
_entity_poly.pdbx_strand_id
1 'polypeptide(L)'
;MKRKDLVLIVGVAMLAAIISFIVAGLVFKTSAKNTKVPTAAGLPSSFPDISNDPAYSNFLNTKALDPAQPVPVGGNANTAPFNNPR
;
A
#
# COMPACT_ATOMS: atom_id res chain seq x y z
N MET A 1 -9.24 -39.35 -47.66
CA MET A 1 -7.87 -39.21 -47.14
C MET A 1 -7.25 -40.58 -47.02
N LYS A 2 -6.03 -40.79 -47.54
CA LYS A 2 -5.33 -42.07 -47.34
C LYS A 2 -4.91 -42.15 -45.88
N ARG A 3 -4.80 -43.34 -45.28
CA ARG A 3 -4.35 -43.51 -43.87
C ARG A 3 -3.03 -42.76 -43.58
N LYS A 4 -2.18 -42.64 -44.59
CA LYS A 4 -0.93 -41.87 -44.55
C LYS A 4 -1.15 -40.36 -44.33
N ASP A 5 -2.16 -39.75 -44.95
CA ASP A 5 -2.48 -38.34 -44.73
C ASP A 5 -2.99 -38.10 -43.31
N LEU A 6 -3.83 -39.01 -42.80
CA LEU A 6 -4.36 -38.91 -41.45
C LEU A 6 -3.23 -38.94 -40.41
N VAL A 7 -2.28 -39.87 -40.59
CA VAL A 7 -1.11 -39.98 -39.71
C VAL A 7 -0.22 -38.73 -39.79
N LEU A 8 -0.04 -38.18 -40.99
CA LEU A 8 0.75 -36.96 -41.18
C LEU A 8 0.10 -35.76 -40.46
N ILE A 9 -1.22 -35.59 -40.63
CA ILE A 9 -1.98 -34.49 -39.99
C ILE A 9 -1.91 -34.61 -38.46
N VAL A 10 -2.11 -35.82 -37.92
CA VAL A 10 -2.03 -36.07 -36.48
C VAL A 10 -0.61 -35.79 -35.96
N GLY A 11 0.42 -36.21 -36.68
CA GLY A 11 1.82 -35.95 -36.30
C GLY A 11 2.15 -34.45 -36.25
N VAL A 12 1.74 -33.70 -37.26
CA VAL A 12 1.96 -32.24 -37.32
C VAL A 12 1.17 -31.53 -36.22
N ALA A 13 -0.07 -31.93 -35.97
CA ALA A 13 -0.89 -31.37 -34.91
C ALA A 13 -0.27 -31.60 -33.52
N MET A 14 0.29 -32.78 -33.27
CA MET A 14 0.94 -33.09 -32.00
C MET A 14 2.23 -32.27 -31.82
N LEU A 15 3.03 -32.11 -32.89
CA LEU A 15 4.23 -31.28 -32.86
C LEU A 15 3.90 -29.81 -32.58
N ALA A 16 2.86 -29.29 -33.23
CA ALA A 16 2.38 -27.92 -33.03
C ALA A 16 1.88 -27.69 -31.60
N ALA A 17 1.19 -28.67 -31.01
CA ALA A 17 0.73 -28.60 -29.63
C ALA A 17 1.90 -28.52 -28.63
N ILE A 18 2.96 -29.30 -28.84
CA ILE A 18 4.16 -29.28 -28.00
C ILE A 18 4.85 -27.91 -28.07
N ILE A 19 5.05 -27.39 -29.29
CA ILE A 19 5.67 -26.08 -29.49
C ILE A 19 4.82 -24.98 -28.84
N SER A 20 3.49 -25.02 -29.04
CA SER A 20 2.55 -24.06 -28.44
C SER A 20 2.62 -24.07 -26.91
N PHE A 21 2.68 -25.25 -26.28
CA PHE A 21 2.79 -25.37 -24.83
C PHE A 21 4.07 -24.73 -24.27
N ILE A 22 5.21 -24.96 -24.93
CA ILE A 22 6.50 -24.38 -24.53
C ILE A 22 6.48 -22.86 -24.68
N VAL A 23 5.99 -22.36 -25.83
CA VAL A 23 5.90 -20.92 -26.08
C VAL A 23 4.94 -20.25 -25.10
N ALA A 24 3.79 -20.85 -24.82
CA ALA A 24 2.85 -20.34 -23.83
C ALA A 24 3.48 -20.28 -22.43
N GLY A 25 4.24 -21.30 -22.03
CA GLY A 25 4.97 -21.32 -20.76
C GLY A 25 6.07 -20.25 -20.67
N LEU A 26 6.69 -19.88 -21.78
CA LEU A 26 7.71 -18.82 -21.84
C LEU A 26 7.10 -17.42 -21.85
N VAL A 27 6.06 -17.20 -22.66
CA VAL A 27 5.41 -15.89 -22.84
C VAL A 27 4.51 -15.55 -21.64
N PHE A 28 3.74 -16.51 -21.14
CA PHE A 28 2.78 -16.31 -20.05
C PHE A 28 3.33 -16.75 -18.70
N LYS A 29 4.63 -16.56 -18.44
CA LYS A 29 5.17 -16.71 -17.09
C LYS A 29 4.41 -15.80 -16.14
N THR A 30 3.48 -16.39 -15.38
CA THR A 30 2.73 -15.68 -14.34
C THR A 30 3.78 -15.15 -13.34
N SER A 31 3.88 -13.83 -13.22
CA SER A 31 4.76 -13.22 -12.23
C SER A 31 4.39 -13.81 -10.87
N ALA A 32 5.40 -14.34 -10.16
CA ALA A 32 5.18 -15.00 -8.88
C ALA A 32 4.31 -14.11 -8.00
N LYS A 33 3.22 -14.66 -7.44
CA LYS A 33 2.29 -13.98 -6.53
C LYS A 33 2.95 -13.47 -5.22
N ASN A 34 4.27 -13.59 -5.12
CA ASN A 34 5.11 -13.13 -4.02
C ASN A 34 5.64 -11.71 -4.24
N THR A 35 4.92 -10.88 -5.00
CA THR A 35 5.19 -9.44 -4.98
C THR A 35 4.97 -8.97 -3.55
N LYS A 36 6.06 -8.66 -2.83
CA LYS A 36 5.99 -8.00 -1.52
C LYS A 36 5.37 -6.64 -1.75
N VAL A 37 4.06 -6.57 -1.60
CA VAL A 37 3.34 -5.30 -1.57
C VAL A 37 3.78 -4.59 -0.28
N PRO A 38 4.17 -3.31 -0.33
CA PRO A 38 4.49 -2.57 0.89
C PRO A 38 3.27 -2.56 1.79
N THR A 39 3.33 -3.32 2.88
CA THR A 39 2.34 -3.26 3.96
C THR A 39 2.64 -2.03 4.81
N ALA A 40 1.63 -1.20 5.09
CA ALA A 40 1.79 -0.09 6.02
C ALA A 40 2.27 -0.63 7.38
N ALA A 41 3.21 0.08 8.01
CA ALA A 41 3.64 -0.25 9.36
C ALA A 41 2.44 -0.18 10.33
N GLY A 42 2.42 -1.06 11.34
CA GLY A 42 1.39 -1.02 12.38
C GLY A 42 1.37 0.34 13.07
N LEU A 43 0.16 0.85 13.36
CA LEU A 43 0.00 2.08 14.11
C LEU A 43 0.54 1.86 15.54
N PRO A 44 1.27 2.83 16.12
CA PRO A 44 1.70 2.74 17.50
C PRO A 44 0.47 2.68 18.43
N SER A 45 0.55 1.89 19.50
CA SER A 45 -0.52 1.79 20.52
C SER A 45 -0.51 2.94 21.51
N SER A 46 0.51 3.80 21.45
CA SER A 46 0.66 4.99 22.28
C SER A 46 0.24 6.23 21.52
N PHE A 47 -0.42 7.16 22.21
CA PHE A 47 -0.62 8.50 21.69
C PHE A 47 0.73 9.23 21.60
N PRO A 48 0.92 10.08 20.57
CA PRO A 48 2.09 10.95 20.51
C PRO A 48 2.12 11.86 21.74
N ASP A 49 3.31 12.09 22.29
CA ASP A 49 3.52 13.06 23.36
C ASP A 49 3.60 14.46 22.75
N ILE A 50 2.43 15.05 22.53
CA ILE A 50 2.28 16.32 21.80
C ILE A 50 2.99 17.48 22.53
N SER A 51 3.21 17.35 23.83
CA SER A 51 3.89 18.38 24.65
C SER A 51 5.41 18.38 24.47
N ASN A 52 6.01 17.21 24.19
CA ASN A 52 7.47 17.05 24.13
C ASN A 52 7.99 16.70 22.73
N ASP A 53 7.11 16.35 21.79
CA ASP A 53 7.49 16.01 20.42
C ASP A 53 7.71 17.28 19.57
N PRO A 54 8.94 17.48 19.04
CA PRO A 54 9.27 18.64 18.20
C PRO A 54 8.34 18.82 17.00
N ALA A 55 7.82 17.72 16.44
CA ALA A 55 6.90 17.74 15.31
C ALA A 55 5.66 18.59 15.61
N TYR A 56 5.19 18.58 16.86
CA TYR A 56 4.00 19.30 17.29
C TYR A 56 4.30 20.70 17.82
N SER A 57 5.45 20.89 18.48
CA SER A 57 5.88 22.20 18.99
C SER A 57 6.02 23.28 17.90
N ASN A 58 6.24 22.88 16.65
CA ASN A 58 6.38 23.79 15.53
C ASN A 58 5.05 24.45 15.12
N PHE A 59 3.92 23.80 15.38
CA PHE A 59 2.62 24.29 14.93
C PHE A 59 1.60 24.46 16.06
N LEU A 60 1.73 23.76 17.18
CA LEU A 60 0.89 23.95 18.37
C LEU A 60 1.62 24.80 19.41
N ASN A 61 0.88 25.69 20.06
CA ASN A 61 1.39 26.40 21.22
C ASN A 61 1.30 25.54 22.49
N THR A 62 2.00 25.93 23.55
CA THR A 62 2.08 25.17 24.82
C THR A 62 0.75 25.03 25.57
N LYS A 63 -0.28 25.80 25.19
CA LYS A 63 -1.62 25.80 25.78
C LYS A 63 -2.66 25.18 24.85
N ALA A 64 -2.25 24.60 23.72
CA ALA A 64 -3.17 24.12 22.68
C ALA A 64 -3.97 22.89 23.13
N LEU A 65 -3.37 22.05 23.98
CA LEU A 65 -3.91 20.76 24.39
C LEU A 65 -3.71 20.50 25.89
N ASP A 66 -3.79 21.54 26.72
CA ASP A 66 -3.70 21.37 28.17
C ASP A 66 -5.08 20.96 28.73
N PRO A 67 -5.29 19.68 29.10
CA PRO A 67 -6.57 19.20 29.62
C PRO A 67 -6.85 19.68 31.05
N ALA A 68 -5.84 20.25 31.72
CA ALA A 68 -5.94 20.77 33.08
C ALA A 68 -6.32 22.26 33.12
N GLN A 69 -6.39 22.95 31.97
CA GLN A 69 -6.92 24.31 31.94
C GLN A 69 -8.44 24.27 32.13
N PRO A 70 -8.99 24.95 33.15
CA PRO A 70 -10.42 25.15 33.25
C PRO A 70 -10.88 25.94 32.02
N VAL A 71 -11.71 25.34 31.16
CA VAL A 71 -12.36 26.05 30.05
C VAL A 71 -13.73 26.52 30.56
N PRO A 72 -13.90 27.80 30.95
CA PRO A 72 -15.22 28.29 31.31
C PRO A 72 -16.08 28.31 30.06
N VAL A 73 -17.28 27.71 30.14
CA VAL A 73 -18.26 27.74 29.06
C VAL A 73 -18.60 29.21 28.79
N GLY A 74 -18.12 29.74 27.66
CA GLY A 74 -18.31 31.14 27.27
C GLY A 74 -17.17 32.12 27.60
N GLY A 75 -16.02 31.66 28.13
CA GLY A 75 -14.85 32.51 28.39
C GLY A 75 -13.55 31.91 27.84
N ASN A 76 -12.87 32.64 26.96
CA ASN A 76 -11.50 32.44 26.45
C ASN A 76 -10.91 31.02 26.60
N ALA A 77 -11.38 30.10 25.75
CA ALA A 77 -10.51 29.04 25.26
C ALA A 77 -9.27 29.67 24.59
N ASN A 78 -8.15 28.93 24.52
CA ASN A 78 -6.93 29.38 23.82
C ASN A 78 -7.29 29.92 22.42
N THR A 79 -7.27 31.25 22.26
CA THR A 79 -7.81 31.93 21.06
C THR A 79 -6.87 31.83 19.87
N ALA A 80 -5.64 31.36 20.08
CA ALA A 80 -4.62 31.20 19.06
C ALA A 80 -3.82 29.91 19.29
N PRO A 81 -4.43 28.71 19.18
CA PRO A 81 -3.80 27.44 19.53
C PRO A 81 -2.62 27.04 18.63
N PHE A 82 -2.45 27.74 17.51
CA PHE A 82 -1.39 27.47 16.54
C PHE A 82 -0.28 28.52 16.62
N ASN A 83 0.98 28.07 16.55
CA ASN A 83 2.11 28.95 16.34
C ASN A 83 2.06 29.43 14.88
N ASN A 84 1.95 30.75 14.66
CA ASN A 84 1.78 31.32 13.33
C ASN A 84 3.03 30.99 12.46
N PRO A 85 2.90 30.23 11.35
CA PRO A 85 4.03 29.92 10.50
C PRO A 85 4.46 31.20 9.76
N ARG A 86 5.67 31.68 10.03
CA ARG A 86 6.35 32.66 9.20
C ARG A 86 7.16 31.94 8.14
#